data_AF-A0A5B6VCZ0-F1
#
_entry.id   AF-A0A5B6VCZ0-F1
#
_cell.length_a   1.000
_cell.length_b   1.000
_cell.length_c   1.000
_cell.angle_alpha   90.00
_cell.angle_beta   90.00
_cell.angle_gamma   90.00
#
_symmetry.space_group_name_H-M   'P 1'
#
loop_
_entity.id
_entity.type
_entity.pdbx_description
1 polymer ?
#
loop_
_entity_poly.entity_id
_entity_poly.type
_entity_poly.pdbx_seq_one_letter_code
_entity_poly.pdbx_strand_id
1 'polypeptide(L)'
;MEILVLSTLKWKMNPITPISFLDYIARRLGLKGHVCWEFLRRCDQILLSVISDSRFLCYLPSAMATAIMLQVMDSVELEPNLRVQFQNQLLDNLGINKDKVDESCKLIIELTKTREEGNQSKKRRFKWVPESPNGVIDLLFISDESNDSWGVSSPDPVSKKIKTQLLH
;
A
#
# COMPACT_ATOMS: atom_id res chain seq x y z
N MET A 1 -12.61 -25.93 -0.14
CA MET A 1 -12.96 -24.68 0.59
C MET A 1 -13.62 -23.64 -0.31
N GLU A 2 -13.28 -23.56 -1.60
CA GLU A 2 -13.83 -22.58 -2.55
C GLU A 2 -15.37 -22.62 -2.70
N ILE A 3 -15.96 -23.79 -2.96
CA ILE A 3 -17.42 -23.91 -3.13
C ILE A 3 -18.20 -23.51 -1.88
N LEU A 4 -17.64 -23.72 -0.69
CA LEU A 4 -18.25 -23.33 0.57
C LEU A 4 -18.31 -21.80 0.69
N VAL A 5 -17.23 -21.09 0.33
CA VAL A 5 -17.18 -19.61 0.32
C VAL A 5 -18.15 -19.03 -0.72
N LEU A 6 -18.19 -19.60 -1.93
CA LEU A 6 -19.12 -19.16 -2.97
C LEU A 6 -20.59 -19.34 -2.54
N SER A 7 -20.88 -20.48 -1.91
CA SER A 7 -22.23 -20.80 -1.43
C SER A 7 -22.65 -19.87 -0.28
N THR A 8 -21.75 -19.59 0.69
CA THR A 8 -22.06 -18.69 1.82
C THR A 8 -22.26 -17.25 1.37
N LEU A 9 -21.48 -16.77 0.39
CA LEU A 9 -21.63 -15.45 -0.22
C LEU A 9 -22.78 -15.38 -1.25
N LYS A 10 -23.52 -16.48 -1.46
CA LYS A 10 -24.58 -16.58 -2.49
C LYS A 10 -24.09 -16.15 -3.88
N TRP A 11 -22.87 -16.53 -4.21
CA TRP A 11 -22.19 -16.18 -5.47
C TRP A 11 -21.98 -14.67 -5.69
N LYS A 12 -22.14 -13.84 -4.65
CA LYS A 12 -21.84 -12.39 -4.70
C LYS A 12 -20.35 -12.14 -4.52
N MET A 13 -19.59 -12.38 -5.59
CA MET A 13 -18.13 -12.27 -5.59
C MET A 13 -17.60 -10.86 -5.94
N ASN A 14 -18.49 -9.90 -6.21
CA ASN A 14 -18.12 -8.55 -6.57
C ASN A 14 -18.60 -7.54 -5.51
N PRO A 15 -18.01 -7.54 -4.29
CA PRO A 15 -18.33 -6.53 -3.31
C PRO A 15 -17.81 -5.16 -3.78
N ILE A 16 -18.54 -4.11 -3.45
CA ILE A 16 -18.07 -2.74 -3.68
C ILE A 16 -16.89 -2.50 -2.73
N THR A 17 -15.76 -2.08 -3.28
CA THR A 17 -14.51 -1.85 -2.54
C THR A 17 -14.21 -0.36 -2.43
N PRO A 18 -13.55 0.10 -1.35
CA PRO A 18 -13.17 1.51 -1.20
C PRO A 18 -12.31 2.01 -2.38
N ILE A 19 -11.48 1.15 -2.97
CA ILE A 19 -10.62 1.49 -4.11
C ILE A 19 -11.40 1.99 -5.34
N SER A 20 -12.61 1.45 -5.56
CA SER A 20 -13.49 1.88 -6.65
C SER A 20 -13.96 3.33 -6.48
N PHE A 21 -14.19 3.75 -5.23
CA PHE A 21 -14.53 5.14 -4.90
C PHE A 21 -13.31 6.05 -4.96
N LEU A 22 -12.13 5.58 -4.53
CA LEU A 22 -10.88 6.37 -4.62
C LEU A 22 -10.60 6.81 -6.06
N ASP A 23 -10.68 5.89 -7.02
CA ASP A 23 -10.43 6.19 -8.43
C ASP A 23 -11.50 7.11 -9.04
N TYR A 24 -12.78 6.89 -8.70
CA TYR A 24 -13.88 7.77 -9.12
C TYR A 24 -13.66 9.20 -8.62
N ILE A 25 -13.34 9.34 -7.34
CA ILE A 25 -13.21 10.63 -6.68
C ILE A 25 -11.91 11.34 -7.13
N ALA A 26 -10.81 10.63 -7.33
CA ALA A 26 -9.54 11.19 -7.80
C ALA A 26 -9.68 11.83 -9.20
N ARG A 27 -10.44 11.19 -10.09
CA ARG A 27 -10.80 11.77 -11.40
C ARG A 27 -11.64 13.03 -11.26
N ARG A 28 -12.56 13.06 -10.29
CA ARG A 28 -13.42 14.22 -10.02
C ARG A 28 -12.67 15.42 -9.45
N LEU A 29 -11.62 15.18 -8.67
CA LEU A 29 -10.72 16.21 -8.15
C LEU A 29 -9.90 16.93 -9.23
N GLY A 30 -9.92 16.44 -10.48
CA GLY A 30 -9.16 17.05 -11.57
C GLY A 30 -7.65 16.89 -11.45
N LEU A 31 -7.17 16.02 -10.56
CA LEU A 31 -5.75 15.67 -10.46
C LEU A 31 -5.34 14.97 -11.76
N LYS A 32 -4.33 15.51 -12.45
CA LYS A 32 -3.84 14.97 -13.73
C LYS A 32 -2.37 14.57 -13.64
N GLY A 33 -2.00 13.55 -14.41
CA GLY A 33 -0.62 13.10 -14.56
C GLY A 33 -0.04 12.48 -13.29
N HIS A 34 1.23 12.79 -13.02
CA HIS A 34 2.02 12.20 -11.93
C HIS A 34 1.40 12.42 -10.53
N VAL A 35 0.84 13.62 -10.30
CA VAL A 35 0.26 13.98 -9.00
C VAL A 35 -0.93 13.09 -8.64
N CYS A 36 -1.77 12.73 -9.63
CA CYS A 36 -2.89 11.81 -9.42
C CYS A 36 -2.40 10.42 -9.04
N TRP A 37 -1.36 9.93 -9.73
CA TRP A 37 -0.78 8.63 -9.45
C TRP A 37 -0.14 8.57 -8.06
N GLU A 38 0.64 9.58 -7.66
CA GLU A 38 1.22 9.64 -6.32
C GLU A 38 0.16 9.76 -5.22
N PHE A 39 -0.90 10.53 -5.47
CA PHE A 39 -2.02 10.65 -4.56
C PHE A 39 -2.74 9.31 -4.36
N LEU A 40 -3.08 8.61 -5.44
CA LEU A 40 -3.69 7.29 -5.39
C LEU A 40 -2.77 6.27 -4.72
N ARG A 41 -1.46 6.31 -5.01
CA ARG A 41 -0.47 5.43 -4.38
C ARG A 41 -0.43 5.62 -2.85
N ARG A 42 -0.51 6.86 -2.36
CA ARG A 42 -0.61 7.13 -0.91
C ARG A 42 -1.93 6.62 -0.33
N CYS A 43 -3.04 6.82 -1.05
CA CYS A 43 -4.34 6.29 -0.63
C CYS A 43 -4.32 4.76 -0.52
N ASP A 44 -3.72 4.06 -1.48
CA ASP A 44 -3.60 2.60 -1.49
C ASP A 44 -2.77 2.08 -0.29
N GLN A 45 -1.69 2.77 0.07
CA GLN A 45 -0.88 2.40 1.23
C GLN A 45 -1.68 2.49 2.54
N ILE A 46 -2.49 3.54 2.69
CA ILE A 46 -3.38 3.70 3.85
C ILE A 46 -4.50 2.65 3.79
N LEU A 47 -5.12 2.42 2.64
CA LEU A 47 -6.16 1.43 2.45
C LEU A 47 -5.70 0.02 2.85
N LEU A 48 -4.48 -0.38 2.48
CA LEU A 48 -3.92 -1.68 2.89
C LEU A 48 -3.77 -1.81 4.41
N SER A 49 -3.40 -0.72 5.10
CA SER A 49 -3.39 -0.73 6.57
C SER A 49 -4.80 -0.82 7.15
N VAL A 50 -5.76 -0.11 6.58
CA VAL A 50 -7.17 -0.08 7.01
C VAL A 50 -7.83 -1.45 6.87
N ILE A 51 -7.64 -2.13 5.74
CA ILE A 51 -8.23 -3.47 5.47
C ILE A 51 -7.69 -4.52 6.45
N SER A 52 -6.47 -4.33 6.97
CA SER A 52 -5.87 -5.24 7.94
C SER A 52 -6.51 -5.14 9.33
N ASP A 53 -7.29 -4.08 9.59
CA ASP A 53 -7.94 -3.83 10.87
C ASP A 53 -9.46 -4.08 10.77
N SER A 54 -9.94 -5.02 11.60
CA SER A 54 -11.34 -5.45 11.61
C SER A 54 -12.32 -4.34 12.02
N ARG A 55 -11.85 -3.28 12.71
CA ARG A 55 -12.69 -2.14 13.11
C ARG A 55 -13.36 -1.47 11.90
N PHE A 56 -12.71 -1.54 10.75
CA PHE A 56 -13.16 -0.90 9.53
C PHE A 56 -14.24 -1.68 8.76
N LEU A 57 -14.50 -2.94 9.12
CA LEU A 57 -15.55 -3.76 8.49
C LEU A 57 -16.96 -3.20 8.69
N CYS A 58 -17.16 -2.37 9.73
CA CYS A 58 -18.44 -1.74 10.05
C CYS A 58 -18.72 -0.44 9.25
N TYR A 59 -17.73 0.05 8.48
CA TYR A 59 -17.85 1.30 7.74
C TYR A 59 -18.22 1.05 6.28
N LEU A 60 -19.00 1.97 5.71
CA LEU A 60 -19.37 1.90 4.30
C LEU A 60 -18.13 2.19 3.42
N PRO A 61 -17.91 1.46 2.31
CA PRO A 61 -16.74 1.66 1.45
C PRO A 61 -16.57 3.10 0.94
N SER A 62 -17.67 3.83 0.72
CA SER A 62 -17.66 5.24 0.32
C SER A 62 -17.18 6.18 1.43
N ALA A 63 -17.62 5.96 2.66
CA ALA A 63 -17.19 6.72 3.82
C ALA A 63 -15.70 6.48 4.09
N MET A 64 -15.26 5.23 3.98
CA MET A 64 -13.86 4.83 4.14
C MET A 64 -12.96 5.47 3.08
N ALA A 65 -13.36 5.43 1.80
CA ALA A 65 -12.62 6.09 0.73
C ALA A 65 -12.48 7.60 0.97
N THR A 66 -13.56 8.26 1.41
CA THR A 66 -13.55 9.69 1.74
C THR A 66 -12.58 9.99 2.87
N ALA A 67 -12.63 9.21 3.96
CA ALA A 67 -11.75 9.39 5.10
C ALA A 67 -10.26 9.24 4.73
N ILE A 68 -9.94 8.23 3.92
CA ILE A 68 -8.57 8.01 3.40
C ILE A 68 -8.13 9.22 2.56
N MET A 69 -8.96 9.70 1.64
CA MET A 69 -8.60 10.84 0.79
C MET A 69 -8.39 12.11 1.59
N LEU A 70 -9.24 12.38 2.59
CA LEU A 70 -9.08 13.52 3.49
C LEU A 70 -7.77 13.46 4.26
N GLN A 71 -7.41 12.28 4.76
CA GLN A 71 -6.13 12.12 5.46
C GLN A 71 -4.92 12.30 4.54
N VAL A 72 -4.98 11.79 3.30
CA VAL A 72 -3.89 12.04 2.33
C VAL A 72 -3.80 13.52 2.00
N MET A 73 -4.92 14.22 1.80
CA MET A 73 -4.93 15.67 1.57
C MET A 73 -4.33 16.43 2.75
N ASP A 74 -4.65 16.04 3.98
CA ASP A 74 -4.10 16.63 5.21
C ASP A 74 -2.59 16.36 5.35
N SER A 75 -2.11 15.17 4.94
CA SER A 75 -0.70 14.80 5.01
C SER A 75 0.18 15.43 3.92
N VAL A 76 -0.38 15.77 2.76
CA VAL A 76 0.34 16.32 1.60
C VAL A 76 0.29 17.86 1.60
N GLU A 77 -0.34 18.48 2.59
CA GLU A 77 -0.60 19.93 2.65
C GLU A 77 -1.21 20.45 1.33
N LEU A 78 -2.07 19.63 0.70
CA LEU A 78 -2.73 20.04 -0.52
C LEU A 78 -3.67 21.21 -0.21
N GLU A 79 -3.67 22.23 -1.07
CA GLU A 79 -4.41 23.50 -0.93
C GLU A 79 -5.67 23.38 -0.04
N PRO A 80 -5.73 24.08 1.11
CA PRO A 80 -6.81 23.92 2.09
C PRO A 80 -8.19 24.25 1.50
N ASN A 81 -8.23 25.07 0.45
CA ASN A 81 -9.44 25.36 -0.31
C ASN A 81 -10.00 24.13 -1.03
N LEU A 82 -9.14 23.27 -1.58
CA LEU A 82 -9.54 22.05 -2.27
C LEU A 82 -10.16 21.06 -1.29
N ARG A 83 -9.63 20.97 -0.07
CA ARG A 83 -10.18 20.14 1.01
C ARG A 83 -11.61 20.51 1.37
N VAL A 84 -11.88 21.79 1.58
CA VAL A 84 -13.22 22.27 1.96
C VAL A 84 -14.21 22.04 0.83
N GLN A 85 -13.83 22.35 -0.42
CA GLN A 85 -14.67 22.04 -1.57
C GLN A 85 -14.95 20.55 -1.72
N PHE A 86 -13.93 19.72 -1.47
CA PHE A 86 -14.05 18.28 -1.55
C PHE A 86 -14.99 17.70 -0.49
N GLN A 87 -14.85 18.14 0.77
CA GLN A 87 -15.73 17.74 1.86
C GLN A 87 -17.18 18.11 1.55
N ASN A 88 -17.43 19.34 1.13
CA ASN A 88 -18.78 19.81 0.81
C ASN A 88 -19.36 19.05 -0.38
N GLN A 89 -18.60 18.88 -1.46
CA GLN A 89 -19.07 18.12 -2.62
C GLN A 89 -19.34 16.65 -2.30
N LEU A 90 -18.55 16.00 -1.44
CA LEU A 90 -18.79 14.60 -1.08
C LEU A 90 -19.94 14.43 -0.10
N LEU A 91 -20.05 15.29 0.90
CA LEU A 91 -21.21 15.30 1.80
C LEU A 91 -22.50 15.52 1.00
N ASP A 92 -22.52 16.52 0.13
CA ASP A 92 -23.73 16.93 -0.60
C ASP A 92 -24.11 15.93 -1.69
N ASN A 93 -23.14 15.41 -2.46
CA ASN A 93 -23.45 14.53 -3.60
C ASN A 93 -23.57 13.05 -3.22
N LEU A 94 -22.83 12.59 -2.21
CA LEU A 94 -22.79 11.18 -1.84
C LEU A 94 -23.62 10.89 -0.59
N GLY A 95 -24.22 11.91 0.03
CA GLY A 95 -25.09 11.79 1.20
C GLY A 95 -24.38 11.13 2.39
N ILE A 96 -23.06 11.30 2.48
CA ILE A 96 -22.27 10.62 3.51
C ILE A 96 -22.45 11.34 4.85
N ASN A 97 -22.76 10.58 5.89
CA ASN A 97 -22.81 11.07 7.25
C ASN A 97 -21.43 11.60 7.68
N LYS A 98 -21.35 12.92 7.91
CA LYS A 98 -20.12 13.60 8.35
C LYS A 98 -19.49 12.95 9.57
N ASP A 99 -20.31 12.58 10.54
CA ASP A 99 -19.84 11.99 11.80
C ASP A 99 -19.13 10.65 11.57
N LYS A 100 -19.64 9.81 10.66
CA LYS A 100 -18.98 8.53 10.33
C LYS A 100 -17.65 8.73 9.61
N VAL A 101 -17.53 9.77 8.80
CA VAL A 101 -16.27 10.12 8.13
C VAL A 101 -15.27 10.64 9.16
N ASP A 102 -15.70 11.51 10.07
CA ASP A 102 -14.83 12.04 11.12
C ASP A 102 -14.31 10.93 12.05
N GLU A 103 -15.18 10.03 12.49
CA GLU A 103 -14.77 8.88 13.30
C GLU A 103 -13.83 7.94 12.55
N SER A 104 -14.07 7.68 11.27
CA SER A 104 -13.13 6.88 10.47
C SER A 104 -11.80 7.61 10.26
N CYS A 105 -11.79 8.92 10.01
CA CYS A 105 -10.55 9.71 9.95
C CYS A 105 -9.75 9.58 11.25
N LYS A 106 -10.38 9.71 12.42
CA LYS A 106 -9.70 9.55 13.73
C LYS A 106 -9.05 8.17 13.87
N LEU A 107 -9.77 7.11 13.51
CA LEU A 107 -9.25 5.74 13.57
C LEU A 107 -8.10 5.51 12.60
N ILE A 108 -8.15 6.08 11.39
CA ILE A 108 -7.06 5.91 10.42
C ILE A 108 -5.83 6.72 10.88
N ILE A 109 -6.01 7.90 11.46
CA ILE A 109 -4.91 8.67 12.08
C ILE A 109 -4.26 7.87 13.21
N GLU A 110 -5.06 7.30 14.12
CA GLU A 110 -4.58 6.40 15.19
C GLU A 110 -3.77 5.24 14.61
N LEU A 111 -4.31 4.56 13.60
CA LEU A 111 -3.67 3.43 12.92
C LEU A 111 -2.33 3.83 12.29
N THR A 112 -2.26 4.99 11.63
CA THR A 112 -1.01 5.48 11.03
C THR A 112 0.05 5.80 12.07
N LYS A 113 -0.33 6.43 13.20
CA LYS A 113 0.58 6.73 14.32
C LYS A 113 1.12 5.46 14.99
N THR A 114 0.25 4.49 15.28
CA THR A 114 0.66 3.21 15.86
C THR A 114 1.63 2.46 14.96
N ARG A 115 1.53 2.62 13.64
CA ARG A 115 2.46 2.01 12.70
C ARG A 115 3.81 2.72 12.67
N GLU A 116 3.86 4.04 12.77
CA GLU A 116 5.11 4.79 12.86
C GLU A 116 5.90 4.41 14.12
N GLU A 117 5.22 4.29 15.26
CA GLU A 117 5.81 3.84 16.53
C GLU A 117 6.16 2.33 16.51
N GLY A 118 5.31 1.51 15.87
CA GLY A 118 5.46 0.05 15.77
C GLY A 118 6.46 -0.43 14.71
N ASN A 119 6.84 0.41 13.75
CA ASN A 119 7.81 0.06 12.70
C ASN A 119 9.24 -0.13 13.25
N GLN A 120 9.53 0.30 14.48
CA GLN A 120 10.77 -0.08 15.17
C GLN A 120 10.76 -1.51 15.70
N SER A 121 9.59 -2.14 15.86
CA SER A 121 9.50 -3.46 16.46
C SER A 121 8.32 -4.26 15.92
N LYS A 122 8.59 -5.02 14.84
CA LYS A 122 8.15 -6.41 14.57
C LYS A 122 7.97 -6.62 13.08
N LYS A 123 9.06 -7.04 12.42
CA LYS A 123 8.99 -7.97 11.28
C LYS A 123 8.12 -9.15 11.72
N ARG A 124 6.81 -9.12 11.43
CA ARG A 124 5.95 -10.31 11.50
C ARG A 124 6.46 -11.27 10.44
N ARG A 125 7.40 -12.13 10.84
CA ARG A 125 7.73 -13.36 10.14
C ARG A 125 6.46 -14.21 10.12
N PHE A 126 5.67 -14.09 9.06
CA PHE A 126 4.67 -15.10 8.73
C PHE A 126 5.43 -16.37 8.37
N LYS A 127 5.75 -17.16 9.39
CA LYS A 127 6.35 -18.48 9.24
C LYS A 127 5.20 -19.42 8.90
N TRP A 128 4.87 -19.52 7.62
CA TRP A 128 4.13 -20.69 7.14
C TRP A 128 5.07 -21.87 7.30
N VAL A 129 4.86 -22.64 8.37
CA VAL A 129 5.42 -24.00 8.48
C VAL A 129 4.33 -24.92 7.94
N PRO A 130 4.48 -25.51 6.75
CA PRO A 130 3.67 -26.66 6.39
C PRO A 130 4.19 -27.84 7.21
N GLU A 131 3.45 -28.22 8.24
CA GLU A 131 3.67 -29.48 8.94
C GLU A 131 3.18 -30.61 8.02
N SER A 132 3.97 -30.96 7.02
CA SER A 132 3.81 -32.17 6.24
C SER A 132 5.19 -32.81 6.09
N PRO A 133 5.38 -34.05 6.59
CA PRO A 133 6.67 -34.68 6.55
C PRO A 133 6.91 -35.22 5.14
N ASN A 134 8.16 -35.11 4.71
CA ASN A 134 8.78 -35.83 3.60
C ASN A 134 8.78 -35.12 2.23
N GLY A 135 9.94 -34.58 1.85
CA GLY A 135 10.22 -34.19 0.46
C GLY A 135 11.16 -32.99 0.35
N VAL A 136 12.43 -33.29 0.17
CA VAL A 136 13.55 -32.38 -0.11
C VAL A 136 13.23 -31.41 -1.27
N ILE A 137 13.15 -30.10 -0.99
CA ILE A 137 13.49 -29.07 -1.99
C ILE A 137 14.39 -28.04 -1.32
N ASP A 138 15.67 -28.10 -1.68
CA ASP A 138 16.64 -27.04 -1.48
C ASP A 138 16.32 -25.81 -2.33
N LEU A 139 16.70 -24.65 -1.81
CA LEU A 139 17.03 -23.43 -2.54
C LEU A 139 15.84 -22.60 -3.06
N LEU A 140 15.55 -21.49 -2.37
CA LEU A 140 16.00 -20.15 -2.76
C LEU A 140 15.36 -19.10 -1.83
N PHE A 141 16.10 -18.69 -0.81
CA PHE A 141 15.92 -17.40 -0.17
C PHE A 141 17.18 -16.59 -0.47
N ILE A 142 17.01 -15.41 -1.07
CA ILE A 142 17.48 -14.10 -0.60
C ILE A 142 17.31 -13.13 -1.79
N SER A 143 16.33 -12.22 -1.68
CA SER A 143 16.37 -10.98 -2.44
C SER A 143 17.25 -10.00 -1.66
N ASP A 144 18.30 -9.56 -2.32
CA ASP A 144 19.36 -8.69 -1.82
C ASP A 144 18.82 -7.25 -1.71
N GLU A 145 18.75 -6.72 -0.49
CA GLU A 145 18.61 -5.29 -0.25
C GLU A 145 19.62 -4.89 0.81
N SER A 146 20.76 -4.38 0.32
CA SER A 146 21.77 -3.71 1.13
C SER A 146 22.11 -2.39 0.45
N ASN A 147 21.72 -1.30 1.09
CA ASN A 147 22.32 0.00 0.87
C ASN A 147 22.98 0.39 2.19
N ASP A 148 24.31 0.56 2.18
CA ASP A 148 25.03 1.59 2.93
C ASP A 148 26.50 1.61 2.51
N SER A 149 26.87 2.74 1.87
CA SER A 149 28.14 3.47 1.95
C SER A 149 29.27 2.81 2.74
N TRP A 150 30.47 2.65 2.16
CA TRP A 150 31.76 3.28 2.57
C TRP A 150 32.77 3.11 1.43
N GLY A 151 33.62 4.11 1.23
CA GLY A 151 34.46 4.24 0.03
C GLY A 151 35.76 3.41 0.01
N VAL A 152 36.50 3.68 -1.07
CA VAL A 152 37.93 3.44 -1.34
C VAL A 152 38.27 2.35 -2.38
N SER A 153 38.88 2.89 -3.44
CA SER A 153 39.82 2.33 -4.44
C SER A 153 39.36 1.28 -5.45
N SER A 154 39.33 1.71 -6.70
CA SER A 154 39.64 0.90 -7.89
C SER A 154 40.99 0.18 -7.74
N PRO A 155 41.10 -1.02 -8.31
CA PRO A 155 42.35 -1.50 -8.88
C PRO A 155 42.27 -1.54 -10.41
N ASP A 156 43.23 -0.88 -11.05
CA ASP A 156 43.53 -0.96 -12.48
C ASP A 156 43.77 -2.40 -12.94
N PRO A 157 43.48 -2.73 -14.23
CA PRO A 157 43.81 -4.03 -14.79
C PRO A 157 45.32 -4.14 -15.09
N VAL A 158 46.02 -4.97 -14.31
CA VAL A 158 47.42 -5.33 -14.55
C VAL A 158 47.54 -6.27 -15.75
N SER A 159 48.12 -5.71 -16.81
CA SER A 159 48.77 -6.38 -17.94
C SER A 159 49.62 -7.60 -17.55
N LYS A 160 49.42 -8.75 -18.21
CA LYS A 160 50.48 -9.76 -18.40
C LYS A 160 50.42 -10.39 -19.80
N LYS A 161 51.39 -9.96 -20.58
CA LYS A 161 51.86 -10.42 -21.89
C LYS A 161 52.41 -11.85 -21.78
N ILE A 162 51.98 -12.79 -22.61
CA ILE A 162 52.73 -14.02 -22.90
C ILE A 162 52.74 -14.23 -24.42
N LYS A 163 53.97 -14.31 -24.95
CA LYS A 163 54.37 -14.56 -26.34
C LYS A 163 54.96 -15.97 -26.40
N THR A 164 54.57 -16.75 -27.40
CA THR A 164 55.27 -17.94 -27.97
C THR A 164 54.41 -18.42 -29.15
N GLN A 165 54.68 -18.08 -30.42
CA GLN A 165 55.60 -18.72 -31.38
C GLN A 165 55.58 -20.27 -31.39
N LEU A 166 54.99 -20.90 -32.41
CA LEU A 166 55.69 -21.61 -33.51
C LEU A 166 54.73 -22.34 -34.50
N LEU A 167 54.96 -22.07 -35.80
CA LEU A 167 54.85 -22.89 -37.04
C LEU A 167 53.58 -23.74 -37.28
N HIS A 168 52.92 -23.68 -38.45
CA HIS A 168 53.43 -23.73 -39.83
C HIS A 168 52.45 -23.01 -40.79
#